data_AF-A0A935SB82-F1
#
_entry.id   AF-A0A935SB82-F1
#
_cell.length_a   1.000
_cell.length_b   1.000
_cell.length_c   1.000
_cell.angle_alpha   90.00
_cell.angle_beta   90.00
_cell.angle_gamma   90.00
#
_symmetry.space_group_name_H-M   'P 1'
#
loop_
_entity.id
_entity.type
_entity.pdbx_description
1 polymer ?
#
loop_
_entity_poly.entity_id
_entity_poly.type
_entity_poly.pdbx_seq_one_letter_code
_entity_poly.pdbx_strand_id
1 'polypeptide(L)'
;MFTENYESIYRRSGKADYYVFDIKEKTTIPVSETGKIMFPTFSPDGRKIAFVRDNNLYIKDLVTLKEITVTKDGAVNKIKNGWGDWVYEEEFSKAAYFCWSNNSQYLAYVKFDETKVKDFTMDYYKGELYPEKYNYKYPKAGEDNSIVTCHVYDVNSFLPNATVKVDLGENTDIYIPRLQFTNNDGILSVQRLNRLQNKLELLFVDAKNGSAKVIYTDSAKTYVDVTDDLTFVSDKGFIISSERDEYNHLYEYDLTGKLIKQLTSGSWDVIAFKGYDPKSGNLFYTSTENGAINRDLYSVKLDGKNKKRLSTMTGFNDAGFITGFKYYISSWSDANTPPVYELRDAEGKSVKMLENNIALKEKLKEYNLGKKEFFTVKNAEGTELNGFMIKPSNFDAVSQYPVYMYAYNGPGANECNNNWEGTEFMWHQLLAQEGYIVVCVDGRGTLGRGRQFKHSTYLHLGKHETSDQIDVAKWLGEQSYVDKGRIGFQGWSYGGYMACLMITKGAEFIKAAIAVAPVTNWKYYDNIYTERFMRKPKDNKKGYEENSPVNFVDKIKHPFLIIHGSFDDNVHVQNSMEMIKAMVGKNIPFDMMVYPNKNHGIYGGPTRYHVYNKILKFVKENL
;
A
#
# COMPACT_ATOMS: atom_id res chain seq x y z
N MET A 1 -22.35 9.84 12.22
CA MET A 1 -21.82 11.07 11.60
C MET A 1 -22.08 10.97 10.11
N PHE A 2 -22.54 12.05 9.49
CA PHE A 2 -22.83 12.13 8.06
C PHE A 2 -21.86 13.10 7.39
N THR A 3 -21.66 12.92 6.08
CA THR A 3 -20.72 13.69 5.26
C THR A 3 -21.40 14.17 3.99
N GLU A 4 -21.20 15.44 3.63
CA GLU A 4 -21.68 16.05 2.38
C GLU A 4 -20.56 16.85 1.69
N ASN A 5 -20.70 17.09 0.38
CA ASN A 5 -19.78 17.93 -0.41
C ASN A 5 -18.30 17.53 -0.31
N TYR A 6 -18.01 16.23 -0.34
CA TYR A 6 -16.64 15.72 -0.21
C TYR A 6 -15.73 16.13 -1.37
N GLU A 7 -14.55 16.65 -1.03
CA GLU A 7 -13.47 17.01 -1.93
C GLU A 7 -12.23 16.19 -1.58
N SER A 8 -11.76 15.36 -2.51
CA SER A 8 -10.49 14.63 -2.38
C SER A 8 -9.32 15.60 -2.49
N ILE A 9 -8.26 15.34 -1.71
CA ILE A 9 -6.99 16.08 -1.75
C ILE A 9 -5.92 15.18 -2.34
N TYR A 10 -5.64 14.05 -1.67
CA TYR A 10 -4.74 13.00 -2.14
C TYR A 10 -5.46 11.63 -2.04
N ARG A 11 -4.73 10.52 -1.89
CA ARG A 11 -5.26 9.14 -1.94
C ARG A 11 -6.24 8.78 -0.81
N ARG A 12 -6.01 9.29 0.40
CA ARG A 12 -6.66 8.99 1.69
C ARG A 12 -7.15 10.25 2.41
N SER A 13 -6.74 11.44 1.98
CA SER A 13 -7.21 12.72 2.50
C SER A 13 -8.30 13.34 1.63
N GLY A 14 -9.25 13.96 2.32
CA GLY A 14 -10.26 14.83 1.72
C GLY A 14 -10.96 15.65 2.78
N LYS A 15 -11.64 16.70 2.35
CA LYS A 15 -12.38 17.62 3.20
C LYS A 15 -13.84 17.67 2.81
N ALA A 16 -14.72 17.82 3.79
CA ALA A 16 -16.16 17.79 3.59
C ALA A 16 -16.90 18.55 4.68
N ASP A 17 -18.20 18.75 4.47
CA ASP A 17 -19.11 19.20 5.51
C ASP A 17 -19.56 17.98 6.32
N TYR A 18 -19.40 18.04 7.64
CA TYR A 18 -19.69 16.91 8.53
C TYR A 18 -20.75 17.28 9.57
N TYR A 19 -21.65 16.33 9.83
CA TYR A 19 -22.75 16.49 10.77
C TYR A 19 -22.79 15.33 11.77
N VAL A 20 -23.01 15.66 13.04
CA VAL A 20 -23.39 14.70 14.07
C VAL A 20 -24.90 14.58 14.07
N PHE A 21 -25.41 13.36 14.16
CA PHE A 21 -26.84 13.12 14.31
C PHE A 21 -27.11 12.63 15.71
N ASP A 22 -27.93 13.37 16.43
CA ASP A 22 -28.44 12.94 17.71
C ASP A 22 -29.60 11.97 17.48
N ILE A 23 -29.42 10.70 17.85
CA ILE A 23 -30.42 9.65 17.62
C ILE A 23 -31.68 9.89 18.45
N LYS A 24 -31.53 10.46 19.66
CA LYS A 24 -32.64 10.68 20.59
C LYS A 24 -33.45 11.91 20.17
N GLU A 25 -32.77 13.02 19.94
CA GLU A 25 -33.40 14.30 19.57
C GLU A 25 -33.76 14.36 18.08
N LYS A 26 -33.22 13.43 17.26
CA LYS A 26 -33.41 13.37 15.80
C LYS A 26 -33.00 14.65 15.08
N THR A 27 -31.98 15.32 15.60
CA THR A 27 -31.43 16.56 15.05
C THR A 27 -30.04 16.35 14.48
N THR A 28 -29.65 17.21 13.53
CA THR A 28 -28.30 17.27 12.99
C THR A 28 -27.57 18.50 13.53
N ILE A 29 -26.32 18.31 13.92
CA ILE A 29 -25.44 19.36 14.45
C ILE A 29 -24.22 19.42 13.53
N PRO A 30 -23.92 20.56 12.89
CA PRO A 30 -22.68 20.70 12.13
C PRO A 30 -21.47 20.59 13.06
N VAL A 31 -20.46 19.81 12.66
CA VAL A 31 -19.20 19.70 13.41
C VAL A 31 -18.45 21.03 13.36
N SER A 32 -18.46 21.69 12.21
CA SER A 32 -17.84 22.99 11.93
C SER A 32 -18.81 23.85 11.14
N GLU A 33 -19.00 25.10 11.55
CA GLU A 33 -19.85 26.08 10.85
C GLU A 33 -19.05 27.00 9.90
N THR A 34 -17.72 26.96 9.97
CA THR A 34 -16.83 27.91 9.30
C THR A 34 -16.07 27.31 8.12
N GLY A 35 -16.48 26.11 7.67
CA GLY A 35 -15.96 25.49 6.46
C GLY A 35 -15.74 23.98 6.59
N LYS A 36 -15.34 23.38 5.46
CA LYS A 36 -15.04 21.95 5.32
C LYS A 36 -13.89 21.53 6.21
N ILE A 37 -14.00 20.36 6.80
CA ILE A 37 -13.01 19.81 7.73
C ILE A 37 -12.49 18.47 7.24
N MET A 38 -11.36 18.03 7.82
CA MET A 38 -10.76 16.74 7.58
C MET A 38 -10.70 15.93 8.88
N PHE A 39 -10.79 14.61 8.73
CA PHE A 39 -10.56 13.62 9.79
C PHE A 39 -11.36 13.81 11.10
N PRO A 40 -12.67 14.16 11.08
CA PRO A 40 -13.41 14.30 12.33
C PRO A 40 -13.42 12.99 13.13
N THR A 41 -12.91 13.04 14.35
CA THR A 41 -12.69 11.87 15.21
C THR A 41 -13.25 12.14 16.60
N PHE A 42 -14.21 11.31 17.03
CA PHE A 42 -14.77 11.38 18.38
C PHE A 42 -13.70 11.14 19.44
N SER A 43 -13.79 11.86 20.55
CA SER A 43 -13.15 11.45 21.79
C SER A 43 -13.74 10.11 22.26
N PRO A 44 -12.99 9.27 22.98
CA PRO A 44 -13.49 7.97 23.45
C PRO A 44 -14.76 8.03 24.29
N ASP A 45 -15.00 9.12 25.02
CA ASP A 45 -16.24 9.35 25.78
C ASP A 45 -17.43 9.81 24.90
N GLY A 46 -17.20 10.06 23.60
CA GLY A 46 -18.20 10.50 22.63
C GLY A 46 -18.63 11.96 22.79
N ARG A 47 -18.03 12.74 23.69
CA ARG A 47 -18.48 14.11 24.03
C ARG A 47 -17.81 15.20 23.21
N LYS A 48 -16.70 14.91 22.55
CA LYS A 48 -15.92 15.86 21.75
C LYS A 48 -15.56 15.26 20.40
N ILE A 49 -15.25 16.13 19.44
CA ILE A 49 -14.76 15.75 18.11
C ILE A 49 -13.53 16.58 17.78
N ALA A 50 -12.39 15.93 17.59
CA ALA A 50 -11.20 16.58 17.03
C ALA A 50 -11.25 16.52 15.50
N PHE A 51 -10.82 17.58 14.83
CA PHE A 51 -10.77 17.66 13.37
C PHE A 51 -9.70 18.66 12.91
N VAL A 52 -9.33 18.55 11.63
CA VAL A 52 -8.42 19.50 10.98
C VAL A 52 -9.20 20.44 10.07
N ARG A 53 -8.92 21.74 10.15
CA ARG A 53 -9.39 22.77 9.22
C ARG A 53 -8.26 23.74 8.93
N ASP A 54 -8.03 24.10 7.67
CA ASP A 54 -6.96 25.05 7.28
C ASP A 54 -5.60 24.75 7.92
N ASN A 55 -5.18 23.47 7.88
CA ASN A 55 -3.95 22.95 8.49
C ASN A 55 -3.82 23.11 10.02
N ASN A 56 -4.90 23.44 10.72
CA ASN A 56 -4.95 23.56 12.16
C ASN A 56 -5.89 22.53 12.80
N LEU A 57 -5.57 22.13 14.03
CA LEU A 57 -6.40 21.25 14.83
C LEU A 57 -7.41 22.06 15.66
N TYR A 58 -8.63 21.52 15.71
CA TYR A 58 -9.74 22.04 16.48
C TYR A 58 -10.46 20.91 17.21
N ILE A 59 -11.18 21.27 18.28
CA ILE A 59 -12.03 20.36 19.03
C ILE A 59 -13.42 20.99 19.16
N LYS A 60 -14.48 20.30 18.69
CA LYS A 60 -15.88 20.64 18.98
C LYS A 60 -16.32 19.92 20.25
N ASP A 61 -16.76 20.65 21.25
CA ASP A 61 -17.45 20.09 22.41
C ASP A 61 -18.95 19.97 22.10
N LEU A 62 -19.50 18.76 22.16
CA LEU A 62 -20.88 18.49 21.74
C LEU A 62 -21.91 18.85 22.82
N VAL A 63 -21.48 19.18 24.04
CA VAL A 63 -22.37 19.61 25.11
C VAL A 63 -22.57 21.12 25.07
N THR A 64 -21.47 21.87 24.98
CA THR A 64 -21.49 23.33 24.94
C THR A 64 -21.62 23.89 23.53
N LEU A 65 -21.45 23.03 22.52
CA LEU A 65 -21.36 23.38 21.09
C LEU A 65 -20.22 24.37 20.77
N LYS A 66 -19.28 24.57 21.69
CA LYS A 66 -18.13 25.46 21.47
C LYS A 66 -17.02 24.73 20.71
N GLU A 67 -16.33 25.50 19.89
CA GLU A 67 -15.11 25.07 19.21
C GLU A 67 -13.88 25.59 19.97
N ILE A 68 -12.90 24.73 20.19
CA ILE A 68 -11.63 25.02 20.84
C ILE A 68 -10.53 24.92 19.78
N THR A 69 -9.74 25.98 19.63
CA THR A 69 -8.58 26.00 18.74
C THR A 69 -7.36 25.39 19.43
N VAL A 70 -6.82 24.30 18.88
CA VAL A 70 -5.63 23.62 19.41
C VAL A 70 -4.34 24.21 18.83
N THR A 71 -4.33 24.46 17.51
CA THR A 71 -3.17 25.08 16.81
C THR A 71 -3.61 26.28 15.99
N LYS A 72 -2.66 27.19 15.69
CA LYS A 72 -2.96 28.46 14.97
C LYS A 72 -1.95 28.80 13.86
N ASP A 73 -0.90 28.00 13.71
CA ASP A 73 0.22 28.25 12.81
C ASP A 73 0.16 27.45 11.50
N GLY A 74 -0.91 26.69 11.29
CA GLY A 74 -1.19 25.98 10.04
C GLY A 74 -1.14 26.93 8.84
N ALA A 75 -0.41 26.53 7.81
CA ALA A 75 -0.22 27.32 6.60
C ALA A 75 -0.03 26.38 5.39
N VAL A 76 -0.71 26.67 4.29
CA VAL A 76 -0.64 25.89 3.05
C VAL A 76 0.81 25.82 2.55
N ASN A 77 1.27 24.62 2.20
CA ASN A 77 2.62 24.35 1.69
C ASN A 77 3.74 24.81 2.65
N LYS A 78 3.47 24.84 3.96
CA LYS A 78 4.44 25.25 5.00
C LYS A 78 4.29 24.45 6.29
N ILE A 79 3.13 24.51 6.92
CA ILE A 79 2.88 23.90 8.23
C ILE A 79 1.56 23.13 8.21
N LYS A 80 1.59 21.87 8.61
CA LYS A 80 0.41 21.00 8.80
C LYS A 80 0.38 20.46 10.22
N ASN A 81 -0.75 20.62 10.92
CA ASN A 81 -0.95 20.08 12.26
C ASN A 81 -1.97 18.94 12.24
N GLY A 82 -1.59 17.77 12.74
CA GLY A 82 -2.47 16.61 12.90
C GLY A 82 -2.74 15.82 11.63
N TRP A 83 -2.12 16.14 10.49
CA TRP A 83 -2.28 15.35 9.27
C TRP A 83 -1.02 15.35 8.42
N GLY A 84 -0.85 14.31 7.63
CA GLY A 84 0.36 14.03 6.86
C GLY A 84 0.54 14.96 5.66
N ASP A 85 1.78 15.13 5.24
CA ASP A 85 2.08 15.61 3.89
C ASP A 85 1.79 14.50 2.85
N TRP A 86 1.99 14.83 1.57
CA TRP A 86 1.70 13.90 0.47
C TRP A 86 2.45 12.56 0.63
N VAL A 87 3.74 12.62 0.95
CA VAL A 87 4.60 11.42 0.97
C VAL A 87 4.30 10.52 2.16
N TYR A 88 3.94 11.07 3.32
CA TYR A 88 3.48 10.26 4.47
C TYR A 88 2.18 9.53 4.16
N GLU A 89 1.26 10.22 3.51
CA GLU A 89 -0.03 9.64 3.16
C GLU A 89 0.10 8.48 2.19
N GLU A 90 0.95 8.64 1.18
CA GLU A 90 1.22 7.62 0.18
C GLU A 90 2.01 6.45 0.78
N GLU A 91 3.16 6.73 1.41
CA GLU A 91 4.20 5.73 1.71
C GLU A 91 4.14 5.13 3.12
N PHE A 92 3.37 5.74 4.02
CA PHE A 92 2.99 5.14 5.30
C PHE A 92 1.51 4.80 5.39
N SER A 93 0.74 5.02 4.31
CA SER A 93 -0.68 4.67 4.21
C SER A 93 -1.58 5.28 5.30
N LYS A 94 -1.24 6.48 5.78
CA LYS A 94 -1.97 7.15 6.87
C LYS A 94 -2.04 8.65 6.59
N ALA A 95 -3.23 9.24 6.75
CA ALA A 95 -3.45 10.67 6.50
C ALA A 95 -3.68 11.47 7.80
N ALA A 96 -4.42 10.91 8.77
CA ALA A 96 -4.61 11.51 10.08
C ALA A 96 -3.45 11.16 11.02
N TYR A 97 -2.80 12.17 11.58
CA TYR A 97 -1.68 12.05 12.51
C TYR A 97 -1.99 12.72 13.85
N PHE A 98 -3.15 12.37 14.41
CA PHE A 98 -3.50 12.67 15.80
C PHE A 98 -4.30 11.52 16.42
N CYS A 99 -4.32 11.45 17.75
CA CYS A 99 -5.08 10.45 18.50
C CYS A 99 -5.45 10.95 19.90
N TRP A 100 -6.58 10.48 20.41
CA TRP A 100 -7.05 10.73 21.77
C TRP A 100 -6.47 9.72 22.78
N SER A 101 -6.26 10.13 24.03
CA SER A 101 -6.10 9.20 25.16
C SER A 101 -7.44 8.53 25.50
N ASN A 102 -7.44 7.33 26.09
CA ASN A 102 -8.69 6.58 26.32
C ASN A 102 -9.64 7.30 27.28
N ASN A 103 -9.12 8.08 28.22
CA ASN A 103 -9.92 8.95 29.10
C ASN A 103 -10.34 10.30 28.48
N SER A 104 -10.07 10.54 27.19
CA SER A 104 -10.40 11.79 26.49
C SER A 104 -9.73 13.07 27.02
N GLN A 105 -8.71 12.95 27.87
CA GLN A 105 -8.00 14.11 28.45
C GLN A 105 -6.97 14.71 27.50
N TYR A 106 -6.24 13.87 26.76
CA TYR A 106 -5.13 14.30 25.92
C TYR A 106 -5.44 14.08 24.44
N LEU A 107 -4.99 15.03 23.61
CA LEU A 107 -4.95 14.91 22.16
C LEU A 107 -3.48 15.01 21.70
N ALA A 108 -2.91 13.89 21.28
CA ALA A 108 -1.58 13.87 20.69
C ALA A 108 -1.65 14.11 19.18
N TYR A 109 -0.68 14.84 18.62
CA TYR A 109 -0.62 15.09 17.18
C TYR A 109 0.81 15.25 16.67
N VAL A 110 0.99 15.00 15.38
CA VAL A 110 2.24 15.30 14.66
C VAL A 110 2.08 16.62 13.90
N LYS A 111 3.08 17.48 14.03
CA LYS A 111 3.24 18.70 13.24
C LYS A 111 4.32 18.48 12.18
N PHE A 112 4.00 18.84 10.94
CA PHE A 112 4.88 18.77 9.78
C PHE A 112 5.29 20.19 9.38
N ASP A 113 6.59 20.45 9.31
CA ASP A 113 7.17 21.63 8.69
C ASP A 113 7.75 21.25 7.33
N GLU A 114 7.01 21.57 6.28
CA GLU A 114 7.32 21.26 4.88
C GLU A 114 7.97 22.45 4.16
N THR A 115 8.42 23.48 4.89
CA THR A 115 8.97 24.72 4.28
C THR A 115 10.24 24.49 3.45
N LYS A 116 11.05 23.48 3.80
CA LYS A 116 12.25 23.08 3.06
C LYS A 116 11.97 22.06 1.94
N VAL A 117 10.78 21.46 1.92
CA VAL A 117 10.39 20.52 0.88
C VAL A 117 10.16 21.30 -0.42
N LYS A 118 10.65 20.77 -1.53
CA LYS A 118 10.47 21.38 -2.85
C LYS A 118 9.03 21.26 -3.34
N ASP A 119 8.59 22.27 -4.08
CA ASP A 119 7.29 22.24 -4.77
C ASP A 119 7.40 21.39 -6.04
N PHE A 120 6.34 20.66 -6.35
CA PHE A 120 6.09 20.10 -7.67
C PHE A 120 4.83 20.72 -8.26
N THR A 121 4.85 20.99 -9.56
CA THR A 121 3.77 21.68 -10.28
C THR A 121 3.21 20.79 -11.38
N MET A 122 1.90 20.73 -11.48
CA MET A 122 1.17 20.06 -12.55
C MET A 122 0.14 20.99 -13.16
N ASP A 123 -0.08 20.86 -14.47
CA ASP A 123 -1.12 21.60 -15.18
C ASP A 123 -2.43 20.80 -15.19
N TYR A 124 -3.53 21.48 -14.86
CA TYR A 124 -4.89 20.96 -14.88
C TYR A 124 -5.73 21.69 -15.92
N TYR A 125 -6.36 20.92 -16.82
CA TYR A 125 -7.02 21.44 -18.02
C TYR A 125 -8.54 21.52 -17.84
N LYS A 126 -9.11 22.72 -17.67
CA LYS A 126 -10.57 22.92 -17.49
C LYS A 126 -11.34 23.30 -18.76
N GLY A 127 -10.64 23.43 -19.90
CA GLY A 127 -11.21 23.98 -21.13
C GLY A 127 -11.14 25.51 -21.23
N GLU A 128 -10.53 26.15 -20.24
CA GLU A 128 -10.26 27.60 -20.20
C GLU A 128 -9.01 27.98 -21.01
N LEU A 129 -8.83 29.28 -21.28
CA LEU A 129 -7.71 29.81 -22.09
C LEU A 129 -6.33 29.42 -21.53
N TYR A 130 -6.17 29.38 -20.21
CA TYR A 130 -4.95 29.00 -19.52
C TYR A 130 -5.21 27.82 -18.59
N PRO A 131 -4.36 26.78 -18.57
CA PRO A 131 -4.42 25.72 -17.58
C PRO A 131 -4.26 26.25 -16.15
N GLU A 132 -4.90 25.59 -15.19
CA GLU A 132 -4.70 25.86 -13.78
C GLU A 132 -3.46 25.12 -13.28
N LYS A 133 -2.63 25.80 -12.48
CA LYS A 133 -1.46 25.17 -11.86
C LYS A 133 -1.82 24.59 -10.50
N TYR A 134 -1.57 23.31 -10.34
CA TYR A 134 -1.61 22.63 -9.06
C TYR A 134 -0.19 22.52 -8.50
N ASN A 135 0.05 23.12 -7.33
CA ASN A 135 1.35 23.14 -6.66
C ASN A 135 1.25 22.46 -5.30
N TYR A 136 2.16 21.53 -5.01
CA TYR A 136 2.21 20.82 -3.73
C TYR A 136 3.64 20.40 -3.38
N LYS A 137 3.86 20.07 -2.11
CA LYS A 137 5.16 19.61 -1.60
C LYS A 137 5.42 18.16 -1.96
N TYR A 138 6.54 17.89 -2.64
CA TYR A 138 6.95 16.54 -3.03
C TYR A 138 8.48 16.37 -2.92
N PRO A 139 8.97 15.61 -1.93
CA PRO A 139 10.40 15.38 -1.78
C PRO A 139 10.86 14.20 -2.63
N LYS A 140 11.57 14.46 -3.73
CA LYS A 140 12.21 13.39 -4.53
C LYS A 140 13.40 12.78 -3.81
N ALA A 141 13.82 11.58 -4.20
CA ALA A 141 14.95 10.88 -3.62
C ALA A 141 16.20 11.78 -3.45
N GLY A 142 16.71 11.87 -2.22
CA GLY A 142 17.85 12.71 -1.84
C GLY A 142 17.51 14.11 -1.34
N GLU A 143 16.30 14.63 -1.60
CA GLU A 143 15.85 15.96 -1.17
C GLU A 143 15.40 15.98 0.31
N ASP A 144 15.19 17.18 0.85
CA ASP A 144 14.75 17.38 2.22
C ASP A 144 13.32 16.87 2.46
N ASN A 145 13.11 16.20 3.59
CA ASN A 145 11.80 15.84 4.11
C ASN A 145 11.19 16.98 4.92
N SER A 146 9.89 16.86 5.17
CA SER A 146 9.25 17.64 6.23
C SER A 146 9.92 17.34 7.57
N ILE A 147 10.23 18.40 8.33
CA ILE A 147 10.67 18.22 9.72
C ILE A 147 9.42 17.92 10.56
N VAL A 148 9.40 16.75 11.19
CA VAL A 148 8.27 16.32 12.02
C VAL A 148 8.56 16.50 13.51
N THR A 149 7.54 16.94 14.24
CA THR A 149 7.54 17.03 15.70
C THR A 149 6.24 16.45 16.25
N CYS A 150 6.28 15.85 17.44
CA CYS A 150 5.08 15.36 18.12
C CYS A 150 4.75 16.25 19.32
N HIS A 151 3.46 16.42 19.57
CA HIS A 151 2.92 17.29 20.61
C HIS A 151 1.75 16.62 21.31
N VAL A 152 1.51 16.97 22.57
CA VAL A 152 0.37 16.52 23.36
C VAL A 152 -0.37 17.74 23.91
N TYR A 153 -1.65 17.86 23.62
CA TYR A 153 -2.54 18.90 24.13
C TYR A 153 -3.40 18.36 25.27
N ASP A 154 -3.37 18.99 26.43
CA ASP A 154 -4.27 18.71 27.55
C ASP A 154 -5.57 19.51 27.39
N VAL A 155 -6.66 18.79 27.12
CA VAL A 155 -7.97 19.35 26.79
C VAL A 155 -8.64 20.02 27.99
N ASN A 156 -8.26 19.64 29.20
CA ASN A 156 -8.83 20.18 30.44
C ASN A 156 -7.94 21.28 31.06
N SER A 157 -6.79 21.58 30.46
CA SER A 157 -5.89 22.59 30.99
C SER A 157 -6.46 23.99 30.83
N PHE A 158 -6.50 24.74 31.93
CA PHE A 158 -6.85 26.16 31.96
C PHE A 158 -5.62 27.07 31.79
N LEU A 159 -4.44 26.49 31.54
CA LEU A 159 -3.18 27.22 31.38
C LEU A 159 -3.01 27.73 29.94
N PRO A 160 -2.32 28.87 29.73
CA PRO A 160 -2.05 29.39 28.39
C PRO A 160 -1.17 28.46 27.52
N ASN A 161 -0.39 27.57 28.12
CA ASN A 161 0.43 26.56 27.44
C ASN A 161 -0.11 25.14 27.73
N ALA A 162 -1.26 24.80 27.16
CA ALA A 162 -1.87 23.48 27.28
C ALA A 162 -1.20 22.40 26.38
N THR A 163 -0.23 22.79 25.54
CA THR A 163 0.51 21.86 24.67
C THR A 163 1.93 21.63 25.18
N VAL A 164 2.36 20.39 25.25
CA VAL A 164 3.76 20.00 25.47
C VAL A 164 4.34 19.35 24.21
N LYS A 165 5.59 19.70 23.90
CA LYS A 165 6.35 19.07 22.82
C LYS A 165 6.98 17.78 23.32
N VAL A 166 6.88 16.71 22.56
CA VAL A 166 7.52 15.42 22.84
C VAL A 166 9.01 15.51 22.52
N ASP A 167 9.84 15.00 23.43
CA ASP A 167 11.27 14.83 23.23
C ASP A 167 11.55 13.62 22.32
N LEU A 168 11.78 13.88 21.03
CA LEU A 168 12.16 12.87 20.04
C LEU A 168 13.68 12.82 19.82
N GLY A 169 14.47 13.46 20.68
CA GLY A 169 15.91 13.64 20.50
C GLY A 169 16.29 14.75 19.52
N GLU A 170 17.60 14.96 19.36
CA GLU A 170 18.16 16.06 18.57
C GLU A 170 18.08 15.85 17.05
N ASN A 171 18.05 14.60 16.58
CA ASN A 171 17.99 14.31 15.15
C ASN A 171 16.60 14.59 14.58
N THR A 172 16.51 15.55 13.66
CA THR A 172 15.27 15.92 12.97
C THR A 172 15.05 15.16 11.66
N ASP A 173 16.06 14.46 11.14
CA ASP A 173 15.96 13.65 9.90
C ASP A 173 15.42 12.25 10.24
N ILE A 174 14.15 12.23 10.66
CA ILE A 174 13.41 11.07 11.14
C ILE A 174 11.99 11.07 10.56
N TYR A 175 11.32 9.92 10.66
CA TYR A 175 9.88 9.79 10.41
C TYR A 175 9.11 9.39 11.66
N ILE A 176 7.82 9.74 11.70
CA ILE A 176 6.87 9.30 12.73
C ILE A 176 5.71 8.57 12.04
N PRO A 177 5.87 7.27 11.72
CA PRO A 177 4.87 6.57 10.93
C PRO A 177 3.57 6.29 11.69
N ARG A 178 3.62 6.08 13.02
CA ARG A 178 2.47 5.74 13.87
C ARG A 178 2.61 6.36 15.26
N LEU A 179 1.46 6.67 15.86
CA LEU A 179 1.30 7.08 17.25
C LEU A 179 -0.06 6.58 17.77
N GLN A 180 -0.10 6.18 19.04
CA GLN A 180 -1.32 5.83 19.77
C GLN A 180 -1.06 5.89 21.28
N PHE A 181 -2.08 6.15 22.10
CA PHE A 181 -1.94 6.01 23.54
C PHE A 181 -1.85 4.52 23.94
N THR A 182 -1.13 4.26 25.03
CA THR A 182 -1.14 2.94 25.67
C THR A 182 -2.45 2.72 26.44
N ASN A 183 -2.60 1.58 27.11
CA ASN A 183 -3.72 1.40 28.05
C ASN A 183 -3.60 2.30 29.30
N ASN A 184 -2.42 2.85 29.57
CA ASN A 184 -2.25 3.96 30.52
C ASN A 184 -2.47 5.29 29.79
N ASP A 185 -3.52 6.02 30.18
CA ASP A 185 -3.95 7.28 29.58
C ASP A 185 -2.89 8.39 29.60
N GLY A 186 -1.94 8.34 30.54
CA GLY A 186 -0.86 9.31 30.64
C GLY A 186 0.36 8.99 29.77
N ILE A 187 0.37 7.86 29.07
CA ILE A 187 1.50 7.40 28.28
C ILE A 187 1.12 7.30 26.80
N LEU A 188 1.77 8.12 25.99
CA LEU A 188 1.69 8.07 24.54
C LEU A 188 2.78 7.14 23.99
N SER A 189 2.44 6.29 23.04
CA SER A 189 3.37 5.49 22.26
C SER A 189 3.62 6.14 20.90
N VAL A 190 4.89 6.40 20.58
CA VAL A 190 5.31 7.01 19.31
C VAL A 190 6.31 6.11 18.61
N GLN A 191 6.07 5.80 17.34
CA GLN A 191 7.07 5.15 16.51
C GLN A 191 8.01 6.21 15.90
N ARG A 192 9.32 6.02 16.06
CA ARG A 192 10.37 6.83 15.42
C ARG A 192 11.17 5.96 14.46
N LEU A 193 11.23 6.35 13.20
CA LEU A 193 11.96 5.66 12.14
C LEU A 193 13.07 6.56 11.63
N ASN A 194 14.29 6.05 11.46
CA ASN A 194 15.35 6.84 10.86
C ASN A 194 15.13 7.03 9.34
N ARG A 195 15.75 8.04 8.73
CA ARG A 195 15.59 8.27 7.28
C ARG A 195 15.97 7.07 6.39
N LEU A 196 16.97 6.29 6.79
CA LEU A 196 17.37 5.07 6.08
C LEU A 196 16.31 3.95 6.19
N GLN A 197 15.34 4.10 7.09
CA GLN A 197 14.23 3.18 7.33
C GLN A 197 14.67 1.77 7.69
N ASN A 198 15.81 1.65 8.37
CA ASN A 198 16.38 0.38 8.80
C ASN A 198 16.44 0.24 10.31
N LYS A 199 15.93 1.23 11.05
CA LYS A 199 15.81 1.22 12.50
C LYS A 199 14.49 1.89 12.91
N LEU A 200 13.56 1.07 13.40
CA LEU A 200 12.28 1.49 13.97
C LEU A 200 12.37 1.42 15.50
N GLU A 201 12.02 2.49 16.19
CA GLU A 201 11.98 2.55 17.64
C GLU A 201 10.57 2.85 18.12
N LEU A 202 10.17 2.22 19.23
CA LEU A 202 8.96 2.55 19.96
C LEU A 202 9.33 3.35 21.20
N LEU A 203 8.80 4.56 21.33
CA LEU A 203 9.02 5.44 22.46
C LEU A 203 7.75 5.51 23.31
N PHE A 204 7.88 5.37 24.62
CA PHE A 204 6.84 5.76 25.57
C PHE A 204 7.11 7.18 26.06
N VAL A 205 6.07 8.00 26.01
CA VAL A 205 6.12 9.43 26.24
C VAL A 205 5.15 9.78 27.36
N ASP A 206 5.63 10.48 28.37
CA ASP A 206 4.78 11.07 29.40
C ASP A 206 3.98 12.23 28.79
N ALA A 207 2.65 12.09 28.75
CA ALA A 207 1.75 13.04 28.12
C ALA A 207 1.73 14.42 28.78
N LYS A 208 2.14 14.52 30.05
CA LYS A 208 2.10 15.76 30.82
C LYS A 208 3.35 16.62 30.61
N ASN A 209 4.52 16.00 30.41
CA ASN A 209 5.78 16.74 30.32
C ASN A 209 6.55 16.50 29.00
N GLY A 210 6.13 15.55 28.17
CA GLY A 210 6.75 15.26 26.87
C GLY A 210 8.05 14.45 26.94
N SER A 211 8.51 14.05 28.13
CA SER A 211 9.71 13.20 28.27
C SER A 211 9.46 11.82 27.65
N ALA A 212 10.45 11.30 26.94
CA ALA A 212 10.33 10.06 26.18
C ALA A 212 11.43 9.05 26.54
N LYS A 213 11.09 7.76 26.45
CA LYS A 213 12.03 6.65 26.61
C LYS A 213 11.83 5.64 25.49
N VAL A 214 12.91 5.20 24.86
CA VAL A 214 12.88 4.07 23.91
C VAL A 214 12.63 2.78 24.68
N ILE A 215 11.58 2.07 24.30
CA ILE A 215 11.14 0.80 24.91
C ILE A 215 11.43 -0.38 24.00
N TYR A 216 11.33 -0.19 22.68
CA TYR A 216 11.58 -1.26 21.71
C TYR A 216 12.39 -0.73 20.53
N THR A 217 13.18 -1.60 19.94
CA THR A 217 13.91 -1.33 18.70
C THR A 217 13.83 -2.55 17.79
N ASP A 218 13.44 -2.31 16.53
CA ASP A 218 13.63 -3.24 15.42
C ASP A 218 14.69 -2.68 14.48
N SER A 219 15.54 -3.54 13.94
CA SER A 219 16.62 -3.13 13.07
C SER A 219 16.97 -4.19 12.04
N ALA A 220 17.26 -3.73 10.82
CA ALA A 220 17.66 -4.59 9.71
C ALA A 220 18.89 -4.01 9.00
N LYS A 221 19.62 -4.88 8.31
CA LYS A 221 20.71 -4.44 7.39
C LYS A 221 20.17 -3.74 6.14
N THR A 222 18.91 -4.00 5.79
CA THR A 222 18.21 -3.43 4.65
C THR A 222 17.21 -2.37 5.10
N TYR A 223 15.95 -2.75 5.34
CA TYR A 223 14.88 -1.90 5.85
C TYR A 223 13.97 -2.67 6.83
N VAL A 224 13.17 -1.93 7.59
CA VAL A 224 12.15 -2.45 8.51
C VAL A 224 10.79 -1.94 8.02
N ASP A 225 9.81 -2.84 7.94
CA ASP A 225 8.45 -2.42 7.59
C ASP A 225 7.73 -1.74 8.75
N VAL A 226 6.90 -0.78 8.38
CA VAL A 226 5.94 -0.15 9.28
C VAL A 226 4.64 -0.95 9.23
N THR A 227 4.21 -1.48 10.37
CA THR A 227 2.96 -2.23 10.50
C THR A 227 1.99 -1.53 11.45
N ASP A 228 0.71 -1.92 11.35
CA ASP A 228 -0.36 -1.51 12.26
C ASP A 228 -0.61 -2.56 13.37
N ASP A 229 0.32 -3.50 13.57
CA ASP A 229 0.13 -4.67 14.44
C ASP A 229 0.35 -4.37 15.94
N LEU A 230 0.83 -3.17 16.30
CA LEU A 230 1.09 -2.81 17.69
C LEU A 230 -0.21 -2.78 18.52
N THR A 231 -0.34 -3.72 19.45
CA THR A 231 -1.53 -3.85 20.32
C THR A 231 -1.12 -3.97 21.78
N PHE A 232 -1.61 -3.08 22.64
CA PHE A 232 -1.35 -3.13 24.08
C PHE A 232 -2.22 -4.19 24.77
N VAL A 233 -1.56 -5.11 25.48
CA VAL A 233 -2.19 -6.23 26.18
C VAL A 233 -2.29 -5.89 27.66
N SER A 234 -3.45 -5.39 28.08
CA SER A 234 -3.67 -4.95 29.47
C SER A 234 -2.59 -3.93 29.90
N ASP A 235 -2.27 -3.88 31.19
CA ASP A 235 -1.19 -3.04 31.76
C ASP A 235 0.11 -3.84 31.88
N LYS A 236 0.23 -4.97 31.16
CA LYS A 236 1.35 -5.91 31.28
C LYS A 236 2.37 -5.76 30.16
N GLY A 237 1.92 -5.45 28.95
CA GLY A 237 2.79 -5.50 27.79
C GLY A 237 2.11 -5.10 26.48
N PHE A 238 2.76 -5.44 25.38
CA PHE A 238 2.27 -5.21 24.03
C PHE A 238 2.71 -6.31 23.06
N ILE A 239 1.91 -6.51 22.02
CA ILE A 239 2.20 -7.38 20.88
C ILE A 239 2.65 -6.49 19.72
N ILE A 240 3.68 -6.92 18.99
CA ILE A 240 4.15 -6.30 17.75
C ILE A 240 4.67 -7.37 16.79
N SER A 241 4.57 -7.12 15.48
CA SER A 241 5.17 -7.97 14.45
C SER A 241 6.60 -7.57 14.13
N SER A 242 7.41 -8.51 13.64
CA SER A 242 8.79 -8.28 13.24
C SER A 242 9.30 -9.41 12.34
N GLU A 243 10.11 -9.07 11.34
CA GLU A 243 10.84 -10.04 10.49
C GLU A 243 12.23 -10.40 11.06
N ARG A 244 12.42 -10.22 12.37
CA ARG A 244 13.72 -10.39 13.04
C ARG A 244 14.32 -11.79 12.89
N ASP A 245 13.48 -12.82 12.81
CA ASP A 245 13.89 -14.22 12.75
C ASP A 245 13.85 -14.80 11.33
N GLU A 246 13.86 -13.92 10.30
CA GLU A 246 13.71 -14.22 8.87
C GLU A 246 12.28 -14.15 8.36
N TYR A 247 11.27 -14.49 9.16
CA TYR A 247 9.87 -14.44 8.74
C TYR A 247 9.10 -13.45 9.60
N ASN A 248 8.04 -12.84 9.07
CA ASN A 248 7.24 -11.93 9.87
C ASN A 248 6.44 -12.71 10.92
N HIS A 249 6.71 -12.49 12.19
CA HIS A 249 6.02 -13.17 13.30
C HIS A 249 5.58 -12.20 14.39
N LEU A 250 4.66 -12.64 15.25
CA LEU A 250 4.15 -11.87 16.39
C LEU A 250 5.00 -12.12 17.63
N TYR A 251 5.31 -11.04 18.36
CA TYR A 251 6.13 -11.05 19.58
C TYR A 251 5.43 -10.28 20.69
N GLU A 252 5.48 -10.81 21.90
CA GLU A 252 5.00 -10.18 23.13
C GLU A 252 6.17 -9.59 23.92
N TYR A 253 6.03 -8.34 24.34
CA TYR A 253 6.96 -7.61 25.19
C TYR A 253 6.27 -7.10 26.44
N ASP A 254 7.01 -6.95 27.54
CA ASP A 254 6.53 -6.17 28.67
C ASP A 254 6.66 -4.65 28.41
N LEU A 255 6.06 -3.83 29.28
CA LEU A 255 6.11 -2.38 29.16
C LEU A 255 7.52 -1.78 29.40
N THR A 256 8.51 -2.58 29.82
CA THR A 256 9.90 -2.15 29.96
C THR A 256 10.72 -2.40 28.69
N GLY A 257 10.17 -3.14 27.72
CA GLY A 257 10.84 -3.50 26.48
C GLY A 257 11.48 -4.88 26.49
N LYS A 258 11.26 -5.66 27.55
CA LYS A 258 11.79 -7.02 27.62
C LYS A 258 10.90 -7.95 26.81
N LEU A 259 11.51 -8.70 25.89
CA LEU A 259 10.83 -9.76 25.16
C LEU A 259 10.32 -10.82 26.15
N ILE A 260 9.01 -11.04 26.16
CA ILE A 260 8.36 -12.09 26.93
C ILE A 260 8.37 -13.38 26.11
N LYS A 261 7.89 -13.31 24.86
CA LYS A 261 7.68 -14.50 24.03
C LYS A 261 7.56 -14.18 22.54
N GLN A 262 8.03 -15.10 21.70
CA GLN A 262 7.63 -15.19 20.30
C GLN A 262 6.36 -16.05 20.19
N LEU A 263 5.26 -15.45 19.73
CA LEU A 263 3.91 -16.02 19.77
C LEU A 263 3.61 -16.91 18.55
N THR A 264 4.24 -16.61 17.42
CA THR A 264 4.17 -17.38 16.19
C THR A 264 5.57 -17.67 15.67
N SER A 265 5.78 -18.81 15.01
CA SER A 265 7.06 -19.18 14.41
C SER A 265 6.90 -20.21 13.30
N GLY A 266 7.89 -20.27 12.41
CA GLY A 266 7.95 -21.21 11.29
C GLY A 266 8.39 -20.52 9.99
N SER A 267 8.58 -21.31 8.94
CA SER A 267 9.01 -20.85 7.61
C SER A 267 7.84 -20.30 6.78
N TRP A 268 7.13 -19.32 7.33
CA TRP A 268 5.97 -18.66 6.74
C TRP A 268 5.76 -17.31 7.44
N ASP A 269 5.08 -16.37 6.76
CA ASP A 269 4.88 -15.02 7.26
C ASP A 269 3.47 -14.83 7.83
N VAL A 270 3.38 -14.15 8.97
CA VAL A 270 2.17 -13.43 9.37
C VAL A 270 1.97 -12.26 8.41
N ILE A 271 0.81 -12.21 7.78
CA ILE A 271 0.46 -11.20 6.77
C ILE A 271 -0.30 -10.03 7.38
N ALA A 272 -1.18 -10.29 8.34
CA ALA A 272 -1.90 -9.24 9.07
C ALA A 272 -2.30 -9.73 10.45
N PHE A 273 -2.01 -8.93 11.47
CA PHE A 273 -2.57 -9.17 12.79
C PHE A 273 -4.01 -8.63 12.84
N LYS A 274 -4.96 -9.50 13.19
CA LYS A 274 -6.39 -9.16 13.25
C LYS A 274 -6.84 -8.74 14.65
N GLY A 275 -5.94 -8.88 15.64
CA GLY A 275 -6.13 -8.37 17.00
C GLY A 275 -6.12 -9.46 18.06
N TYR A 276 -6.33 -9.01 19.30
CA TYR A 276 -6.27 -9.82 20.51
C TYR A 276 -7.57 -9.67 21.32
N ASP A 277 -8.16 -10.80 21.68
CA ASP A 277 -9.29 -10.85 22.61
C ASP A 277 -8.80 -11.08 24.05
N PRO A 278 -8.90 -10.08 24.95
CA PRO A 278 -8.50 -10.24 26.34
C PRO A 278 -9.37 -11.23 27.13
N LYS A 279 -10.62 -11.49 26.70
CA LYS A 279 -11.51 -12.40 27.43
C LYS A 279 -11.11 -13.85 27.23
N SER A 280 -10.89 -14.25 25.98
CA SER A 280 -10.43 -15.61 25.67
C SER A 280 -8.90 -15.75 25.74
N GLY A 281 -8.14 -14.66 25.62
CA GLY A 281 -6.69 -14.69 25.47
C GLY A 281 -6.22 -15.15 24.08
N ASN A 282 -7.10 -15.16 23.08
CA ASN A 282 -6.77 -15.53 21.70
C ASN A 282 -6.26 -14.32 20.92
N LEU A 283 -5.23 -14.56 20.12
CA LEU A 283 -4.76 -13.72 19.03
C LEU A 283 -5.32 -14.26 17.73
N PHE A 284 -5.67 -13.38 16.79
CA PHE A 284 -6.14 -13.73 15.46
C PHE A 284 -5.24 -13.10 14.41
N TYR A 285 -4.87 -13.86 13.38
CA TYR A 285 -3.97 -13.37 12.33
C TYR A 285 -4.16 -14.16 11.04
N THR A 286 -3.84 -13.53 9.92
CA THR A 286 -3.73 -14.23 8.62
C THR A 286 -2.27 -14.55 8.32
N SER A 287 -1.96 -15.71 7.75
CA SER A 287 -0.58 -16.10 7.39
C SER A 287 -0.47 -16.86 6.07
N THR A 288 0.77 -17.05 5.62
CA THR A 288 1.16 -17.91 4.47
C THR A 288 1.56 -19.33 4.89
N GLU A 289 1.17 -19.79 6.08
CA GLU A 289 1.53 -21.13 6.57
C GLU A 289 1.05 -22.25 5.63
N ASN A 290 -0.02 -22.02 4.87
CA ASN A 290 -0.54 -22.92 3.83
C ASN A 290 -0.06 -22.55 2.41
N GLY A 291 1.15 -22.00 2.29
CA GLY A 291 1.79 -21.63 1.03
C GLY A 291 1.66 -20.15 0.66
N ALA A 292 2.66 -19.63 -0.06
CA ALA A 292 2.82 -18.21 -0.35
C ALA A 292 1.68 -17.59 -1.19
N ILE A 293 0.98 -18.39 -2.00
CA ILE A 293 -0.15 -17.91 -2.82
C ILE A 293 -1.49 -17.91 -2.06
N ASN A 294 -1.55 -18.55 -0.89
CA ASN A 294 -2.77 -18.67 -0.09
C ASN A 294 -2.72 -17.73 1.12
N ARG A 295 -3.88 -17.39 1.67
CA ARG A 295 -4.02 -16.73 2.98
C ARG A 295 -5.01 -17.52 3.80
N ASP A 296 -4.60 -17.88 5.01
CA ASP A 296 -5.46 -18.57 5.97
C ASP A 296 -5.54 -17.79 7.27
N LEU A 297 -6.72 -17.80 7.90
CA LEU A 297 -6.96 -17.24 9.21
C LEU A 297 -6.60 -18.27 10.28
N TYR A 298 -5.84 -17.82 11.28
CA TYR A 298 -5.43 -18.61 12.43
C TYR A 298 -5.80 -17.91 13.73
N SER A 299 -5.90 -18.72 14.79
CA SER A 299 -5.85 -18.24 16.16
C SER A 299 -4.79 -18.95 16.97
N VAL A 300 -4.22 -18.26 17.96
CA VAL A 300 -3.28 -18.83 18.94
C VAL A 300 -3.50 -18.15 20.29
N LYS A 301 -3.25 -18.83 21.40
CA LYS A 301 -3.31 -18.20 22.73
C LYS A 301 -2.08 -17.33 22.96
N LEU A 302 -2.19 -16.35 23.87
CA LEU A 302 -1.09 -15.49 24.29
C LEU A 302 0.10 -16.25 24.88
N ASP A 303 -0.11 -17.48 25.38
CA ASP A 303 0.99 -18.34 25.80
C ASP A 303 1.70 -19.07 24.63
N GLY A 304 1.30 -18.81 23.38
CA GLY A 304 1.80 -19.44 22.17
C GLY A 304 1.23 -20.85 21.89
N LYS A 305 0.27 -21.32 22.70
CA LYS A 305 -0.30 -22.67 22.58
C LYS A 305 -1.66 -22.68 21.89
N ASN A 306 -2.15 -23.89 21.64
CA ASN A 306 -3.49 -24.14 21.08
C ASN A 306 -3.72 -23.41 19.74
N LYS A 307 -2.69 -23.35 18.89
CA LYS A 307 -2.82 -22.80 17.54
C LYS A 307 -3.89 -23.58 16.77
N LYS A 308 -4.79 -22.86 16.10
CA LYS A 308 -5.86 -23.42 15.26
C LYS A 308 -5.93 -22.68 13.93
N ARG A 309 -6.11 -23.43 12.84
CA ARG A 309 -6.55 -22.89 11.55
C ARG A 309 -8.07 -22.72 11.59
N LEU A 310 -8.55 -21.50 11.36
CA LEU A 310 -9.98 -21.15 11.35
C LEU A 310 -10.58 -21.19 9.95
N SER A 311 -9.76 -20.96 8.91
CA SER A 311 -10.18 -21.09 7.52
C SER A 311 -10.60 -22.53 7.19
N THR A 312 -11.75 -22.67 6.52
CA THR A 312 -12.28 -23.99 6.12
C THR A 312 -11.90 -24.39 4.69
N MET A 313 -11.58 -23.41 3.84
CA MET A 313 -11.26 -23.64 2.42
C MET A 313 -9.87 -23.05 2.10
N THR A 314 -9.12 -23.73 1.23
CA THR A 314 -7.85 -23.22 0.69
C THR A 314 -8.14 -22.11 -0.33
N GLY A 315 -7.30 -21.09 -0.38
CA GLY A 315 -7.50 -19.91 -1.21
C GLY A 315 -7.02 -18.68 -0.47
N PHE A 316 -7.71 -17.58 -0.70
CA PHE A 316 -7.44 -16.32 -0.04
C PHE A 316 -8.55 -16.02 0.95
N ASN A 317 -8.25 -16.25 2.22
CA ASN A 317 -9.14 -15.97 3.34
C ASN A 317 -8.74 -14.66 4.02
N ASP A 318 -9.75 -13.90 4.42
CA ASP A 318 -9.57 -12.76 5.32
C ASP A 318 -10.71 -12.67 6.33
N ALA A 319 -10.50 -11.91 7.41
CA ALA A 319 -11.50 -11.69 8.45
C ALA A 319 -11.49 -10.27 9.02
N GLY A 320 -12.68 -9.70 9.16
CA GLY A 320 -12.94 -8.47 9.93
C GLY A 320 -13.67 -8.79 11.23
N PHE A 321 -12.99 -8.64 12.36
CA PHE A 321 -13.57 -8.89 13.69
C PHE A 321 -14.43 -7.71 14.15
N ILE A 322 -15.56 -8.02 14.78
CA ILE A 322 -16.39 -7.03 15.47
C ILE A 322 -15.78 -6.73 16.83
N THR A 323 -15.98 -5.52 17.36
CA THR A 323 -15.57 -5.12 18.71
C THR A 323 -15.95 -6.20 19.74
N GLY A 324 -14.97 -6.65 20.52
CA GLY A 324 -15.13 -7.72 21.51
C GLY A 324 -14.95 -9.14 20.97
N PHE A 325 -14.54 -9.31 19.71
CA PHE A 325 -14.03 -10.56 19.10
C PHE A 325 -14.97 -11.78 19.10
N LYS A 326 -16.24 -11.61 19.50
CA LYS A 326 -17.21 -12.72 19.54
C LYS A 326 -17.56 -13.26 18.15
N TYR A 327 -17.55 -12.38 17.14
CA TYR A 327 -17.84 -12.72 15.76
C TYR A 327 -16.88 -12.02 14.81
N TYR A 328 -16.73 -12.58 13.63
CA TYR A 328 -16.06 -11.93 12.51
C TYR A 328 -16.81 -12.17 11.20
N ILE A 329 -16.67 -11.22 10.28
CA ILE A 329 -17.05 -11.42 8.88
C ILE A 329 -15.86 -12.10 8.21
N SER A 330 -16.06 -13.34 7.81
CA SER A 330 -15.12 -14.10 6.98
C SER A 330 -15.34 -13.70 5.52
N SER A 331 -14.24 -13.56 4.78
CA SER A 331 -14.26 -13.55 3.31
C SER A 331 -13.34 -14.65 2.81
N TRP A 332 -13.78 -15.37 1.78
CA TRP A 332 -12.97 -16.37 1.09
C TRP A 332 -13.22 -16.31 -0.40
N SER A 333 -12.16 -16.46 -1.19
CA SER A 333 -12.24 -16.77 -2.62
C SER A 333 -11.07 -17.68 -3.00
N ASP A 334 -11.15 -18.27 -4.19
CA ASP A 334 -10.00 -18.86 -4.87
C ASP A 334 -9.87 -18.25 -6.27
N ALA A 335 -8.83 -18.66 -6.99
CA ALA A 335 -8.51 -18.16 -8.34
C ALA A 335 -9.65 -18.25 -9.36
N ASN A 336 -10.65 -19.12 -9.15
CA ASN A 336 -11.72 -19.39 -10.11
C ASN A 336 -13.12 -19.29 -9.49
N THR A 337 -13.23 -18.90 -8.21
CA THR A 337 -14.50 -18.84 -7.48
C THR A 337 -14.71 -17.43 -6.89
N PRO A 338 -15.79 -16.71 -7.30
CA PRO A 338 -16.15 -15.43 -6.71
C PRO A 338 -16.28 -15.48 -5.18
N PRO A 339 -16.00 -14.36 -4.49
CA PRO A 339 -15.90 -14.36 -3.04
C PRO A 339 -17.19 -14.77 -2.34
N VAL A 340 -17.02 -15.43 -1.19
CA VAL A 340 -18.08 -15.81 -0.26
C VAL A 340 -17.84 -15.09 1.06
N TYR A 341 -18.90 -14.51 1.60
CA TYR A 341 -18.90 -13.76 2.85
C TYR A 341 -19.83 -14.42 3.86
N GLU A 342 -19.30 -14.69 5.06
CA GLU A 342 -20.04 -15.34 6.13
C GLU A 342 -19.81 -14.62 7.46
N LEU A 343 -20.85 -14.52 8.27
CA LEU A 343 -20.70 -14.24 9.69
C LEU A 343 -20.31 -15.54 10.39
N ARG A 344 -19.19 -15.52 11.12
CA ARG A 344 -18.68 -16.65 11.90
C ARG A 344 -18.45 -16.26 13.36
N ASP A 345 -18.55 -17.24 14.26
CA ASP A 345 -18.12 -17.05 15.66
C ASP A 345 -16.60 -17.14 15.80
N ALA A 346 -16.08 -16.79 16.98
CA ALA A 346 -14.64 -16.76 17.27
C ALA A 346 -13.94 -18.14 17.09
N GLU A 347 -14.70 -19.22 17.19
CA GLU A 347 -14.24 -20.60 16.98
C GLU A 347 -14.23 -21.01 15.49
N GLY A 348 -14.76 -20.15 14.62
CA GLY A 348 -14.79 -20.33 13.18
C GLY A 348 -16.00 -21.08 12.65
N LYS A 349 -17.03 -21.30 13.48
CA LYS A 349 -18.29 -21.91 13.03
C LYS A 349 -19.10 -20.88 12.24
N SER A 350 -19.65 -21.31 11.11
CA SER A 350 -20.59 -20.49 10.32
C SER A 350 -21.86 -20.24 11.13
N VAL A 351 -22.20 -18.96 11.28
CA VAL A 351 -23.43 -18.49 11.94
C VAL A 351 -24.47 -18.13 10.88
N LYS A 352 -24.04 -17.42 9.82
CA LYS A 352 -24.92 -16.95 8.76
C LYS A 352 -24.15 -16.67 7.46
N MET A 353 -24.66 -17.17 6.34
CA MET A 353 -24.23 -16.74 5.01
C MET A 353 -24.69 -15.30 4.75
N LEU A 354 -23.76 -14.41 4.39
CA LEU A 354 -24.06 -13.01 4.09
C LEU A 354 -24.19 -12.80 2.58
N GLU A 355 -23.25 -13.32 1.81
CA GLU A 355 -23.23 -13.23 0.33
C GLU A 355 -22.38 -14.38 -0.24
N ASN A 356 -22.84 -15.02 -1.31
CA ASN A 356 -22.14 -16.14 -1.96
C ASN A 356 -22.03 -16.01 -3.49
N ASN A 357 -22.49 -14.88 -4.02
CA ASN A 357 -22.43 -14.48 -5.41
C ASN A 357 -23.09 -15.50 -6.36
N ILE A 358 -24.20 -16.14 -5.97
CA ILE A 358 -24.91 -17.10 -6.84
C ILE A 358 -25.29 -16.45 -8.18
N ALA A 359 -25.88 -15.25 -8.17
CA ALA A 359 -26.29 -14.58 -9.41
C ALA A 359 -25.12 -14.35 -10.38
N LEU A 360 -23.96 -13.96 -9.85
CA LEU A 360 -22.74 -13.84 -10.65
C LEU A 360 -22.27 -15.21 -11.16
N LYS A 361 -22.23 -16.24 -10.31
CA LYS A 361 -21.84 -17.60 -10.71
C LYS A 361 -22.71 -18.14 -11.83
N GLU A 362 -24.02 -17.92 -11.78
CA GLU A 362 -24.92 -18.31 -12.88
C GLU A 362 -24.64 -17.53 -14.16
N LYS A 363 -24.48 -16.20 -14.06
CA LYS A 363 -24.13 -15.38 -15.22
C LYS A 363 -22.80 -15.79 -15.87
N LEU A 364 -21.80 -16.15 -15.07
CA LEU A 364 -20.49 -16.56 -15.60
C LEU A 364 -20.55 -17.88 -16.40
N LYS A 365 -21.57 -18.73 -16.21
CA LYS A 365 -21.78 -19.95 -17.02
C LYS A 365 -22.12 -19.64 -18.47
N GLU A 366 -22.58 -18.43 -18.77
CA GLU A 366 -22.85 -17.98 -20.14
C GLU A 366 -21.56 -17.70 -20.93
N TYR A 367 -20.41 -17.66 -20.26
CA TYR A 367 -19.11 -17.36 -20.84
C TYR A 367 -18.20 -18.60 -20.82
N ASN A 368 -17.47 -18.83 -21.91
CA ASN A 368 -16.43 -19.84 -21.97
C ASN A 368 -15.15 -19.29 -21.33
N LEU A 369 -15.10 -19.29 -20.00
CA LEU A 369 -13.95 -18.82 -19.25
C LEU A 369 -12.87 -19.90 -19.17
N GLY A 370 -11.62 -19.52 -19.43
CA GLY A 370 -10.44 -20.32 -19.12
C GLY A 370 -10.21 -20.40 -17.61
N LYS A 371 -9.48 -21.41 -17.14
CA LYS A 371 -9.10 -21.53 -15.73
C LYS A 371 -7.79 -20.79 -15.46
N LYS A 372 -7.70 -20.14 -14.31
CA LYS A 372 -6.45 -19.67 -13.73
C LYS A 372 -5.76 -20.86 -13.05
N GLU A 373 -4.66 -21.30 -13.63
CA GLU A 373 -3.89 -22.48 -13.21
C GLU A 373 -2.54 -22.06 -12.65
N PHE A 374 -2.23 -22.45 -11.41
CA PHE A 374 -0.96 -22.13 -10.77
C PHE A 374 0.15 -23.09 -11.20
N PHE A 375 1.37 -22.56 -11.28
CA PHE A 375 2.58 -23.31 -11.54
C PHE A 375 3.77 -22.71 -10.78
N THR A 376 4.89 -23.43 -10.80
CA THR A 376 6.17 -22.94 -10.30
C THR A 376 7.21 -23.10 -11.39
N VAL A 377 8.05 -22.08 -11.57
CA VAL A 377 9.17 -22.09 -12.51
C VAL A 377 10.44 -21.71 -11.78
N LYS A 378 11.57 -22.30 -12.17
CA LYS A 378 12.88 -21.96 -11.61
C LYS A 378 13.57 -20.93 -12.50
N ASN A 379 14.11 -19.88 -11.89
CA ASN A 379 15.02 -18.98 -12.60
C ASN A 379 16.39 -19.66 -12.83
N ALA A 380 17.30 -18.99 -13.54
CA ALA A 380 18.63 -19.52 -13.84
C ALA A 380 19.48 -19.85 -12.60
N GLU A 381 19.17 -19.27 -11.43
CA GLU A 381 19.83 -19.53 -10.15
C GLU A 381 19.18 -20.67 -9.36
N GLY A 382 18.13 -21.31 -9.90
CA GLY A 382 17.38 -22.38 -9.24
C GLY A 382 16.35 -21.92 -8.22
N THR A 383 16.11 -20.60 -8.10
CA THR A 383 15.06 -20.06 -7.24
C THR A 383 13.69 -20.34 -7.84
N GLU A 384 12.81 -20.97 -7.07
CA GLU A 384 11.42 -21.21 -7.46
C GLU A 384 10.61 -19.92 -7.41
N LEU A 385 9.84 -19.65 -8.47
CA LEU A 385 8.97 -18.49 -8.64
C LEU A 385 7.54 -18.97 -8.83
N ASN A 386 6.60 -18.37 -8.09
CA ASN A 386 5.19 -18.74 -8.20
C ASN A 386 4.56 -17.99 -9.37
N GLY A 387 3.83 -18.72 -10.21
CA GLY A 387 3.12 -18.13 -11.32
C GLY A 387 1.73 -18.72 -11.51
N PHE A 388 0.97 -18.09 -12.37
CA PHE A 388 -0.25 -18.65 -12.91
C PHE A 388 -0.37 -18.37 -14.39
N MET A 389 -1.16 -19.20 -15.06
CA MET A 389 -1.54 -18.99 -16.45
C MET A 389 -3.04 -19.11 -16.64
N ILE A 390 -3.57 -18.35 -17.59
CA ILE A 390 -4.93 -18.52 -18.12
C ILE A 390 -4.77 -18.83 -19.61
N LYS A 391 -5.24 -20.01 -20.00
CA LYS A 391 -5.25 -20.46 -21.41
C LYS A 391 -6.61 -20.18 -22.04
N PRO A 392 -6.70 -20.06 -23.37
CA PRO A 392 -7.98 -20.06 -24.08
C PRO A 392 -8.84 -21.25 -23.64
N SER A 393 -10.16 -21.06 -23.52
CA SER A 393 -11.07 -22.14 -23.07
C SER A 393 -11.10 -23.35 -24.01
N ASN A 394 -10.75 -23.14 -25.28
CA ASN A 394 -10.60 -24.13 -26.35
C ASN A 394 -9.13 -24.47 -26.64
N PHE A 395 -8.25 -24.37 -25.62
CA PHE A 395 -6.82 -24.63 -25.76
C PHE A 395 -6.52 -26.02 -26.35
N ASP A 396 -5.59 -26.05 -27.31
CA ASP A 396 -5.07 -27.22 -27.99
C ASP A 396 -3.54 -27.24 -27.88
N ALA A 397 -2.98 -28.27 -27.25
CA ALA A 397 -1.55 -28.37 -26.99
C ALA A 397 -0.69 -28.55 -28.27
N VAL A 398 -1.30 -28.83 -29.42
CA VAL A 398 -0.61 -28.92 -30.72
C VAL A 398 -0.50 -27.55 -31.41
N SER A 399 -1.40 -26.62 -31.06
CA SER A 399 -1.42 -25.25 -31.60
C SER A 399 -0.41 -24.35 -30.86
N GLN A 400 0.08 -23.31 -31.53
CA GLN A 400 0.96 -22.30 -30.93
C GLN A 400 0.22 -20.99 -30.67
N TYR A 401 0.34 -20.47 -29.44
CA TYR A 401 -0.36 -19.28 -28.98
C TYR A 401 0.61 -18.13 -28.67
N PRO A 402 0.21 -16.87 -28.95
CA PRO A 402 0.90 -15.71 -28.42
C PRO A 402 0.73 -15.64 -26.90
N VAL A 403 1.67 -15.00 -26.22
CA VAL A 403 1.68 -14.87 -24.76
C VAL A 403 1.58 -13.40 -24.36
N TYR A 404 0.64 -13.11 -23.46
CA TYR A 404 0.54 -11.84 -22.75
C TYR A 404 1.12 -12.04 -21.35
N MET A 405 2.40 -11.72 -21.15
CA MET A 405 2.98 -11.65 -19.82
C MET A 405 2.58 -10.33 -19.18
N TYR A 406 2.28 -10.36 -17.88
CA TYR A 406 2.20 -9.15 -17.09
C TYR A 406 2.83 -9.37 -15.71
N ALA A 407 3.41 -8.31 -15.17
CA ALA A 407 3.84 -8.32 -13.78
C ALA A 407 3.94 -6.91 -13.20
N TYR A 408 3.75 -6.81 -11.89
CA TYR A 408 4.08 -5.68 -11.06
C TYR A 408 5.48 -5.87 -10.44
N ASN A 409 5.70 -6.94 -9.65
CA ASN A 409 6.94 -7.28 -8.95
C ASN A 409 7.63 -6.15 -8.15
N GLY A 410 6.90 -5.11 -7.75
CA GLY A 410 7.42 -4.15 -6.78
C GLY A 410 7.72 -4.81 -5.43
N PRO A 411 8.69 -4.27 -4.65
CA PRO A 411 9.02 -4.76 -3.32
C PRO A 411 7.78 -4.96 -2.44
N GLY A 412 7.60 -6.18 -1.94
CA GLY A 412 6.50 -6.52 -1.05
C GLY A 412 5.12 -6.55 -1.72
N ALA A 413 5.01 -6.71 -3.04
CA ALA A 413 3.74 -6.91 -3.72
C ALA A 413 3.63 -8.30 -4.34
N ASN A 414 2.45 -8.91 -4.31
CA ASN A 414 2.16 -10.20 -4.95
C ASN A 414 1.00 -10.04 -5.92
N GLU A 415 1.12 -10.59 -7.11
CA GLU A 415 0.02 -10.77 -8.07
C GLU A 415 -0.36 -12.25 -8.21
N CYS A 416 0.57 -13.17 -7.95
CA CYS A 416 0.29 -14.60 -7.97
C CYS A 416 -0.38 -15.06 -6.68
N ASN A 417 -1.63 -14.63 -6.45
CA ASN A 417 -2.45 -15.06 -5.33
C ASN A 417 -3.59 -16.00 -5.77
N ASN A 418 -3.97 -16.92 -4.89
CA ASN A 418 -5.11 -17.81 -5.05
C ASN A 418 -6.42 -17.12 -4.63
N ASN A 419 -6.77 -16.04 -5.33
CA ASN A 419 -7.96 -15.22 -5.08
C ASN A 419 -8.69 -14.88 -6.38
N TRP A 420 -9.95 -14.51 -6.25
CA TRP A 420 -10.75 -14.00 -7.36
C TRP A 420 -10.39 -12.52 -7.64
N GLU A 421 -9.81 -12.24 -8.81
CA GLU A 421 -9.34 -10.89 -9.18
C GLU A 421 -10.41 -9.98 -9.83
N GLY A 422 -11.69 -10.38 -9.79
CA GLY A 422 -12.79 -9.52 -10.22
C GLY A 422 -12.65 -9.01 -11.66
N THR A 423 -12.60 -7.69 -11.84
CA THR A 423 -12.53 -7.07 -13.17
C THR A 423 -11.23 -7.36 -13.90
N GLU A 424 -10.12 -7.53 -13.18
CA GLU A 424 -8.83 -7.88 -13.77
C GLU A 424 -8.83 -9.33 -14.30
N PHE A 425 -9.43 -10.26 -13.55
CA PHE A 425 -9.70 -11.61 -14.06
C PHE A 425 -10.50 -11.55 -15.36
N MET A 426 -11.55 -10.72 -15.44
CA MET A 426 -12.35 -10.59 -16.67
C MET A 426 -11.58 -9.97 -17.83
N TRP A 427 -10.65 -9.05 -17.58
CA TRP A 427 -9.72 -8.55 -18.59
C TRP A 427 -8.82 -9.66 -19.14
N HIS A 428 -8.28 -10.51 -18.28
CA HIS A 428 -7.47 -11.66 -18.70
C HIS A 428 -8.28 -12.70 -19.48
N GLN A 429 -9.55 -12.90 -19.12
CA GLN A 429 -10.46 -13.78 -19.86
C GLN A 429 -10.76 -13.26 -21.26
N LEU A 430 -10.89 -11.94 -21.44
CA LEU A 430 -11.02 -11.33 -22.77
C LEU A 430 -9.78 -11.62 -23.62
N LEU A 431 -8.57 -11.46 -23.07
CA LEU A 431 -7.33 -11.80 -23.77
C LEU A 431 -7.25 -13.29 -24.11
N ALA A 432 -7.66 -14.17 -23.19
CA ALA A 432 -7.71 -15.61 -23.46
C ALA A 432 -8.69 -15.97 -24.57
N GLN A 433 -9.83 -15.29 -24.66
CA GLN A 433 -10.79 -15.45 -25.75
C GLN A 433 -10.28 -14.93 -27.10
N GLU A 434 -9.40 -13.93 -27.08
CA GLU A 434 -8.68 -13.43 -28.25
C GLU A 434 -7.48 -14.32 -28.63
N GLY A 435 -7.28 -15.46 -27.94
CA GLY A 435 -6.29 -16.47 -28.29
C GLY A 435 -4.92 -16.29 -27.61
N TYR A 436 -4.80 -15.41 -26.61
CA TYR A 436 -3.55 -15.23 -25.86
C TYR A 436 -3.48 -16.17 -24.66
N ILE A 437 -2.30 -16.71 -24.36
CA ILE A 437 -2.02 -17.26 -23.03
C ILE A 437 -1.61 -16.10 -22.14
N VAL A 438 -2.36 -15.87 -21.05
CA VAL A 438 -2.02 -14.85 -20.06
C VAL A 438 -1.14 -15.47 -18.99
N VAL A 439 0.00 -14.86 -18.67
CA VAL A 439 0.95 -15.37 -17.66
C VAL A 439 1.36 -14.27 -16.69
N CYS A 440 1.33 -14.60 -15.40
CA CYS A 440 1.83 -13.77 -14.32
C CYS A 440 2.80 -14.59 -13.46
N VAL A 441 3.92 -13.99 -13.07
CA VAL A 441 4.91 -14.62 -12.18
C VAL A 441 5.38 -13.64 -11.11
N ASP A 442 5.29 -14.05 -9.85
CA ASP A 442 5.90 -13.35 -8.72
C ASP A 442 7.39 -13.69 -8.64
N GLY A 443 8.23 -12.73 -9.03
CA GLY A 443 9.69 -12.80 -8.94
C GLY A 443 10.22 -12.64 -7.51
N ARG A 444 11.56 -12.61 -7.38
CA ARG A 444 12.25 -12.17 -6.17
C ARG A 444 11.83 -10.76 -5.76
N GLY A 445 11.64 -10.54 -4.46
CA GLY A 445 11.18 -9.26 -3.90
C GLY A 445 9.74 -9.23 -3.39
N THR A 446 8.93 -10.26 -3.71
CA THR A 446 7.52 -10.36 -3.30
C THR A 446 7.34 -10.90 -1.86
N LEU A 447 6.15 -10.79 -1.25
CA LEU A 447 5.89 -11.20 0.14
C LEU A 447 5.63 -12.70 0.28
N GLY A 448 5.55 -13.14 1.55
CA GLY A 448 5.02 -14.46 1.93
C GLY A 448 6.04 -15.59 1.88
N ARG A 449 7.32 -15.24 1.72
CA ARG A 449 8.45 -16.15 1.51
C ARG A 449 9.68 -15.77 2.36
N GLY A 450 9.47 -15.02 3.44
CA GLY A 450 10.55 -14.55 4.31
C GLY A 450 11.33 -13.36 3.75
N ARG A 451 12.08 -12.74 4.66
CA ARG A 451 12.79 -11.49 4.50
C ARG A 451 13.90 -11.55 3.44
N GLN A 452 14.65 -12.64 3.33
CA GLN A 452 15.71 -12.79 2.32
C GLN A 452 15.12 -12.75 0.92
N PHE A 453 14.01 -13.44 0.68
CA PHE A 453 13.35 -13.42 -0.61
C PHE A 453 12.81 -12.03 -0.93
N LYS A 454 12.09 -11.42 0.03
CA LYS A 454 11.48 -10.10 -0.09
C LYS A 454 12.51 -8.95 -0.21
N HIS A 455 13.60 -8.99 0.55
CA HIS A 455 14.60 -7.92 0.60
C HIS A 455 15.73 -8.14 -0.41
N SER A 456 15.67 -9.20 -1.21
CA SER A 456 16.69 -9.55 -2.20
C SER A 456 16.92 -8.47 -3.26
N THR A 457 15.97 -7.54 -3.47
CA THR A 457 16.06 -6.43 -4.44
C THR A 457 16.68 -5.15 -3.87
N TYR A 458 17.00 -5.11 -2.56
CA TYR A 458 17.55 -3.94 -1.88
C TYR A 458 18.85 -3.45 -2.54
N LEU A 459 18.92 -2.15 -2.83
CA LEU A 459 19.95 -1.40 -3.58
C LEU A 459 19.97 -1.61 -5.10
N HIS A 460 19.16 -2.51 -5.65
CA HIS A 460 19.16 -2.81 -7.08
C HIS A 460 17.77 -3.14 -7.62
N LEU A 461 16.77 -2.35 -7.24
CA LEU A 461 15.43 -2.41 -7.80
C LEU A 461 15.47 -2.55 -9.33
N GLY A 462 14.70 -3.49 -9.86
CA GLY A 462 14.65 -3.84 -11.29
C GLY A 462 15.76 -4.76 -11.77
N LYS A 463 16.68 -5.23 -10.93
CA LYS A 463 17.72 -6.20 -11.33
C LYS A 463 17.16 -7.62 -11.32
N HIS A 464 16.83 -8.12 -10.13
CA HIS A 464 16.43 -9.52 -9.95
C HIS A 464 15.07 -9.78 -10.54
N GLU A 465 14.16 -8.83 -10.37
CA GLU A 465 12.83 -8.84 -10.95
C GLU A 465 12.91 -9.00 -12.47
N THR A 466 13.80 -8.24 -13.12
CA THR A 466 13.95 -8.29 -14.59
C THR A 466 14.59 -9.59 -15.03
N SER A 467 15.64 -10.06 -14.34
CA SER A 467 16.24 -11.36 -14.68
C SER A 467 15.26 -12.52 -14.52
N ASP A 468 14.43 -12.47 -13.47
CA ASP A 468 13.43 -13.49 -13.20
C ASP A 468 12.38 -13.52 -14.32
N GLN A 469 11.86 -12.36 -14.74
CA GLN A 469 10.91 -12.27 -15.86
C GLN A 469 11.52 -12.66 -17.21
N ILE A 470 12.81 -12.36 -17.44
CA ILE A 470 13.52 -12.84 -18.64
C ILE A 470 13.62 -14.37 -18.65
N ASP A 471 13.92 -14.99 -17.50
CA ASP A 471 14.00 -16.44 -17.41
C ASP A 471 12.61 -17.11 -17.55
N VAL A 472 11.56 -16.47 -17.05
CA VAL A 472 10.16 -16.87 -17.33
C VAL A 472 9.87 -16.82 -18.83
N ALA A 473 10.22 -15.74 -19.52
CA ALA A 473 9.99 -15.60 -20.96
C ALA A 473 10.75 -16.67 -21.78
N LYS A 474 11.98 -17.02 -21.36
CA LYS A 474 12.74 -18.14 -21.95
C LYS A 474 12.01 -19.47 -21.76
N TRP A 475 11.63 -19.78 -20.51
CA TRP A 475 10.90 -21.01 -20.19
C TRP A 475 9.59 -21.13 -20.96
N LEU A 476 8.86 -20.01 -21.12
CA LEU A 476 7.64 -19.97 -21.94
C LEU A 476 7.94 -20.29 -23.41
N GLY A 477 9.01 -19.71 -23.97
CA GLY A 477 9.43 -19.97 -25.34
C GLY A 477 9.88 -21.42 -25.63
N GLU A 478 10.10 -22.23 -24.59
CA GLU A 478 10.41 -23.66 -24.68
C GLU A 478 9.14 -24.54 -24.67
N GLN A 479 7.97 -23.99 -24.30
CA GLN A 479 6.72 -24.75 -24.31
C GLN A 479 6.25 -24.98 -25.75
N SER A 480 5.88 -26.21 -26.09
CA SER A 480 5.51 -26.58 -27.47
C SER A 480 4.35 -25.77 -28.04
N TYR A 481 3.44 -25.33 -27.17
CA TYR A 481 2.23 -24.58 -27.49
C TYR A 481 2.42 -23.06 -27.42
N VAL A 482 3.63 -22.55 -27.17
CA VAL A 482 3.91 -21.11 -27.15
C VAL A 482 4.60 -20.69 -28.45
N ASP A 483 4.10 -19.62 -29.05
CA ASP A 483 4.80 -18.92 -30.12
C ASP A 483 5.84 -17.97 -29.51
N LYS A 484 7.10 -18.42 -29.46
CA LYS A 484 8.23 -17.61 -28.95
C LYS A 484 8.46 -16.30 -29.74
N GLY A 485 7.90 -16.16 -30.93
CA GLY A 485 7.93 -14.95 -31.74
C GLY A 485 6.89 -13.91 -31.31
N ARG A 486 5.98 -14.25 -30.39
CA ARG A 486 4.83 -13.41 -29.98
C ARG A 486 4.61 -13.44 -28.46
N ILE A 487 5.67 -13.18 -27.69
CA ILE A 487 5.61 -12.99 -26.23
C ILE A 487 5.68 -11.49 -25.93
N GLY A 488 4.61 -10.93 -25.38
CA GLY A 488 4.53 -9.53 -24.96
C GLY A 488 4.65 -9.37 -23.45
N PHE A 489 4.94 -8.14 -23.01
CA PHE A 489 4.98 -7.79 -21.59
C PHE A 489 4.21 -6.51 -21.29
N GLN A 490 3.36 -6.51 -20.27
CA GLN A 490 2.69 -5.31 -19.80
C GLN A 490 2.86 -5.11 -18.29
N GLY A 491 2.88 -3.86 -17.86
CA GLY A 491 2.68 -3.55 -16.46
C GLY A 491 2.27 -2.10 -16.22
N TRP A 492 1.84 -1.83 -14.99
CA TRP A 492 1.39 -0.51 -14.52
C TRP A 492 2.20 -0.09 -13.29
N SER A 493 2.60 1.19 -13.21
CA SER A 493 3.38 1.72 -12.07
C SER A 493 4.75 1.05 -11.97
N TYR A 494 5.07 0.34 -10.88
CA TYR A 494 6.27 -0.52 -10.84
C TYR A 494 6.25 -1.55 -11.97
N GLY A 495 5.10 -2.12 -12.30
CA GLY A 495 4.96 -2.98 -13.48
C GLY A 495 5.26 -2.24 -14.78
N GLY A 496 4.98 -0.93 -14.85
CA GLY A 496 5.36 -0.09 -15.99
C GLY A 496 6.88 0.07 -16.07
N TYR A 497 7.56 0.23 -14.93
CA TYR A 497 9.02 0.18 -14.82
C TYR A 497 9.57 -1.17 -15.29
N MET A 498 8.94 -2.28 -14.89
CA MET A 498 9.25 -3.62 -15.37
C MET A 498 9.07 -3.74 -16.89
N ALA A 499 7.98 -3.24 -17.46
CA ALA A 499 7.77 -3.26 -18.91
C ALA A 499 8.84 -2.46 -19.66
N CYS A 500 9.23 -1.29 -19.15
CA CYS A 500 10.37 -0.52 -19.67
C CYS A 500 11.69 -1.30 -19.59
N LEU A 501 11.93 -2.06 -18.52
CA LEU A 501 13.12 -2.90 -18.39
C LEU A 501 13.08 -4.13 -19.29
N MET A 502 11.93 -4.77 -19.44
CA MET A 502 11.75 -5.91 -20.32
C MET A 502 11.95 -5.54 -21.80
N ILE A 503 11.53 -4.35 -22.23
CA ILE A 503 11.76 -3.88 -23.62
C ILE A 503 13.18 -3.35 -23.87
N THR A 504 13.91 -2.95 -22.82
CA THR A 504 15.29 -2.44 -22.95
C THR A 504 16.37 -3.48 -22.64
N LYS A 505 16.07 -4.50 -21.83
CA LYS A 505 17.02 -5.55 -21.43
C LYS A 505 16.57 -6.96 -21.81
N GLY A 506 15.27 -7.20 -21.90
CA GLY A 506 14.66 -8.49 -22.29
C GLY A 506 14.22 -8.57 -23.75
N ALA A 507 14.57 -7.60 -24.61
CA ALA A 507 14.11 -7.47 -25.99
C ALA A 507 14.41 -8.69 -26.89
N GLU A 508 15.33 -9.57 -26.49
CA GLU A 508 15.54 -10.84 -27.18
C GLU A 508 14.33 -11.77 -27.08
N PHE A 509 13.63 -11.76 -25.94
CA PHE A 509 12.50 -12.65 -25.63
C PHE A 509 11.15 -11.94 -25.70
N ILE A 510 11.12 -10.61 -25.48
CA ILE A 510 9.90 -9.81 -25.50
C ILE A 510 9.75 -9.08 -26.84
N LYS A 511 8.58 -9.20 -27.45
CA LYS A 511 8.27 -8.83 -28.84
C LYS A 511 7.34 -7.62 -28.95
N ALA A 512 6.73 -7.22 -27.85
CA ALA A 512 6.08 -5.94 -27.67
C ALA A 512 5.99 -5.62 -26.18
N ALA A 513 5.99 -4.34 -25.79
CA ALA A 513 5.79 -3.96 -24.40
C ALA A 513 4.82 -2.79 -24.22
N ILE A 514 4.12 -2.80 -23.09
CA ILE A 514 3.18 -1.75 -22.69
C ILE A 514 3.52 -1.29 -21.27
N ALA A 515 3.95 -0.04 -21.15
CA ALA A 515 4.24 0.58 -19.86
C ALA A 515 3.17 1.62 -19.50
N VAL A 516 2.40 1.35 -18.45
CA VAL A 516 1.40 2.32 -17.93
C VAL A 516 1.95 3.00 -16.69
N ALA A 517 1.96 4.33 -16.66
CA ALA A 517 2.48 5.17 -15.57
C ALA A 517 3.85 4.69 -15.00
N PRO A 518 4.88 4.46 -15.84
CA PRO A 518 6.12 3.86 -15.39
C PRO A 518 6.99 4.84 -14.58
N VAL A 519 7.64 4.35 -13.52
CA VAL A 519 8.90 4.95 -13.07
C VAL A 519 9.99 4.63 -14.10
N THR A 520 10.86 5.58 -14.42
CA THR A 520 11.90 5.41 -15.47
C THR A 520 13.30 5.73 -14.96
N ASN A 521 13.39 6.43 -13.84
CA ASN A 521 14.57 6.52 -13.00
C ASN A 521 14.13 6.80 -11.56
N TRP A 522 14.63 6.03 -10.61
CA TRP A 522 14.29 6.15 -9.19
C TRP A 522 14.56 7.53 -8.59
N LYS A 523 15.45 8.35 -9.18
CA LYS A 523 15.69 9.73 -8.73
C LYS A 523 14.49 10.66 -8.96
N TYR A 524 13.53 10.25 -9.80
CA TYR A 524 12.34 11.05 -10.11
C TYR A 524 11.17 10.78 -9.16
N TYR A 525 11.26 9.75 -8.32
CA TYR A 525 10.22 9.32 -7.40
C TYR A 525 10.51 9.83 -5.98
N ASP A 526 9.55 9.70 -5.06
CA ASP A 526 9.65 10.25 -3.72
C ASP A 526 10.76 9.59 -2.90
N ASN A 527 11.23 10.27 -1.85
CA ASN A 527 12.33 9.78 -1.04
C ASN A 527 11.94 8.70 -0.01
N ILE A 528 10.69 8.62 0.46
CA ILE A 528 10.31 7.61 1.47
C ILE A 528 10.30 6.24 0.80
N TYR A 529 9.63 6.08 -0.33
CA TYR A 529 9.67 4.83 -1.09
C TYR A 529 11.10 4.55 -1.56
N THR A 530 11.69 5.50 -2.28
CA THR A 530 12.92 5.23 -3.01
C THR A 530 14.09 4.98 -2.07
N GLU A 531 14.27 5.80 -1.03
CA GLU A 531 15.41 5.63 -0.13
C GLU A 531 15.28 4.38 0.75
N ARG A 532 14.05 3.90 1.04
CA ARG A 532 13.81 2.62 1.74
C ARG A 532 14.47 1.45 1.01
N PHE A 533 14.38 1.43 -0.32
CA PHE A 533 14.87 0.31 -1.12
C PHE A 533 16.22 0.58 -1.79
N MET A 534 16.53 1.83 -2.09
CA MET A 534 17.70 2.22 -2.91
C MET A 534 18.70 3.12 -2.17
N ARG A 535 18.42 3.55 -0.94
CA ARG A 535 19.15 4.64 -0.23
C ARG A 535 19.13 5.96 -1.00
N LYS A 536 19.82 6.99 -0.51
CA LYS A 536 19.98 8.25 -1.24
C LYS A 536 20.76 8.02 -2.54
N PRO A 537 20.47 8.78 -3.61
CA PRO A 537 21.21 8.66 -4.87
C PRO A 537 22.73 8.77 -4.72
N LYS A 538 23.21 9.64 -3.81
CA LYS A 538 24.65 9.81 -3.54
C LYS A 538 25.31 8.56 -2.92
N ASP A 539 24.54 7.75 -2.20
CA ASP A 539 25.02 6.58 -1.44
C ASP A 539 24.87 5.27 -2.24
N ASN A 540 24.15 5.30 -3.37
CA ASN A 540 23.91 4.14 -4.24
C ASN A 540 23.83 4.53 -5.73
N LYS A 541 24.75 5.38 -6.20
CA LYS A 541 24.72 5.90 -7.58
C LYS A 541 24.54 4.80 -8.64
N LYS A 542 25.27 3.69 -8.50
CA LYS A 542 25.21 2.55 -9.41
C LYS A 542 23.81 1.94 -9.50
N GLY A 543 23.13 1.73 -8.36
CA GLY A 543 21.76 1.21 -8.34
C GLY A 543 20.75 2.12 -9.05
N TYR A 544 20.92 3.44 -8.95
CA TYR A 544 20.09 4.41 -9.66
C TYR A 544 20.36 4.50 -11.17
N GLU A 545 21.49 4.00 -11.65
CA GLU A 545 21.88 4.08 -13.07
C GLU A 545 21.68 2.76 -13.81
N GLU A 546 22.08 1.63 -13.22
CA GLU A 546 22.16 0.34 -13.90
C GLU A 546 20.81 -0.25 -14.29
N ASN A 547 19.75 0.06 -13.55
CA ASN A 547 18.39 -0.42 -13.84
C ASN A 547 17.43 0.72 -14.19
N SER A 548 17.93 1.89 -14.56
CA SER A 548 17.06 2.95 -15.08
C SER A 548 16.85 2.78 -16.58
N PRO A 549 15.67 2.34 -17.06
CA PRO A 549 15.44 2.03 -18.48
C PRO A 549 15.69 3.21 -19.42
N VAL A 550 15.57 4.46 -18.93
CA VAL A 550 15.93 5.68 -19.70
C VAL A 550 17.37 5.68 -20.21
N ASN A 551 18.28 4.92 -19.57
CA ASN A 551 19.68 4.81 -19.96
C ASN A 551 19.93 3.75 -21.05
N PHE A 552 18.92 2.97 -21.45
CA PHE A 552 19.06 1.79 -22.32
C PHE A 552 18.08 1.78 -23.49
N VAL A 553 17.53 2.94 -23.86
CA VAL A 553 16.54 3.08 -24.94
C VAL A 553 17.05 2.62 -26.30
N ASP A 554 18.36 2.66 -26.54
CA ASP A 554 19.03 2.18 -27.75
C ASP A 554 18.92 0.66 -27.94
N LYS A 555 18.54 -0.08 -26.90
CA LYS A 555 18.33 -1.52 -26.94
C LYS A 555 16.90 -1.92 -27.31
N ILE A 556 15.98 -0.97 -27.45
CA ILE A 556 14.60 -1.22 -27.85
C ILE A 556 14.59 -1.64 -29.33
N LYS A 557 14.05 -2.83 -29.61
CA LYS A 557 13.97 -3.41 -30.97
C LYS A 557 12.55 -3.67 -31.45
N HIS A 558 11.58 -3.49 -30.57
CA HIS A 558 10.22 -4.00 -30.72
C HIS A 558 9.19 -2.91 -30.37
N PRO A 559 7.93 -3.02 -30.86
CA PRO A 559 6.87 -2.07 -30.57
C PRO A 559 6.74 -1.79 -29.08
N PHE A 560 6.63 -0.51 -28.74
CA PHE A 560 6.55 -0.04 -27.36
C PHE A 560 5.47 1.02 -27.20
N LEU A 561 4.53 0.78 -26.27
CA LEU A 561 3.46 1.71 -25.93
C LEU A 561 3.65 2.27 -24.52
N ILE A 562 3.69 3.59 -24.40
CA ILE A 562 3.68 4.31 -23.13
C ILE A 562 2.30 4.94 -22.89
N ILE A 563 1.67 4.62 -21.76
CA ILE A 563 0.41 5.22 -21.33
C ILE A 563 0.64 6.00 -20.03
N HIS A 564 0.11 7.21 -19.90
CA HIS A 564 0.24 7.99 -18.66
C HIS A 564 -0.94 8.95 -18.43
N GLY A 565 -1.34 9.14 -17.17
CA GLY A 565 -2.18 10.28 -16.77
C GLY A 565 -1.38 11.58 -16.73
N SER A 566 -1.91 12.68 -17.27
CA SER A 566 -1.17 13.96 -17.26
C SER A 566 -1.10 14.61 -15.88
N PHE A 567 -1.93 14.15 -14.95
CA PHE A 567 -2.09 14.70 -13.59
C PHE A 567 -1.86 13.60 -12.55
N ASP A 568 -0.90 12.73 -12.84
CA ASP A 568 -0.40 11.70 -11.93
C ASP A 568 0.47 12.37 -10.86
N ASP A 569 -0.09 12.51 -9.66
CA ASP A 569 0.55 13.09 -8.49
C ASP A 569 1.52 12.12 -7.79
N ASN A 570 1.54 10.86 -8.22
CA ASN A 570 2.36 9.81 -7.64
C ASN A 570 3.58 9.50 -8.50
N VAL A 571 3.38 8.80 -9.61
CA VAL A 571 4.42 8.62 -10.62
C VAL A 571 4.29 9.77 -11.59
N HIS A 572 5.01 10.86 -11.37
CA HIS A 572 4.85 12.03 -12.23
C HIS A 572 5.06 11.69 -13.70
N VAL A 573 4.25 12.30 -14.58
CA VAL A 573 4.38 12.19 -16.05
C VAL A 573 5.78 12.56 -16.56
N GLN A 574 6.56 13.31 -15.75
CA GLN A 574 8.00 13.52 -15.93
C GLN A 574 8.73 12.22 -16.30
N ASN A 575 8.41 11.09 -15.65
CA ASN A 575 9.05 9.81 -15.92
C ASN A 575 8.89 9.38 -17.38
N SER A 576 7.66 9.42 -17.92
CA SER A 576 7.41 9.11 -19.32
C SER A 576 8.05 10.12 -20.26
N MET A 577 8.01 11.41 -19.92
CA MET A 577 8.61 12.47 -20.76
C MET A 577 10.14 12.32 -20.88
N GLU A 578 10.84 11.96 -19.80
CA GLU A 578 12.28 11.70 -19.85
C GLU A 578 12.63 10.44 -20.66
N MET A 579 11.83 9.38 -20.56
CA MET A 579 11.98 8.19 -21.40
C MET A 579 11.76 8.51 -22.88
N ILE A 580 10.72 9.28 -23.20
CA ILE A 580 10.42 9.72 -24.57
C ILE A 580 11.55 10.58 -25.13
N LYS A 581 12.04 11.55 -24.35
CA LYS A 581 13.17 12.40 -24.74
C LYS A 581 14.39 11.56 -25.09
N ALA A 582 14.69 10.53 -24.30
CA ALA A 582 15.80 9.62 -24.58
C ALA A 582 15.58 8.81 -25.87
N MET A 583 14.38 8.26 -26.09
CA MET A 583 14.02 7.51 -27.31
C MET A 583 14.11 8.38 -28.57
N VAL A 584 13.53 9.58 -28.53
CA VAL A 584 13.61 10.56 -29.63
C VAL A 584 15.07 10.92 -29.92
N GLY A 585 15.88 11.15 -28.89
CA GLY A 585 17.32 11.41 -29.03
C GLY A 585 18.12 10.27 -29.67
N LYS A 586 17.56 9.07 -29.76
CA LYS A 586 18.13 7.88 -30.43
C LYS A 586 17.36 7.45 -31.67
N ASN A 587 16.37 8.23 -32.12
CA ASN A 587 15.50 7.91 -33.24
C ASN A 587 14.80 6.54 -33.09
N ILE A 588 14.36 6.22 -31.88
CA ILE A 588 13.61 5.00 -31.58
C ILE A 588 12.10 5.29 -31.69
N PRO A 589 11.34 4.59 -32.54
CA PRO A 589 9.90 4.78 -32.66
C PRO A 589 9.16 4.19 -31.44
N PHE A 590 8.05 4.83 -31.05
CA PHE A 590 7.19 4.39 -29.96
C PHE A 590 5.77 4.94 -30.15
N ASP A 591 4.81 4.30 -29.48
CA ASP A 591 3.43 4.77 -29.32
C ASP A 591 3.26 5.45 -27.96
N MET A 592 2.42 6.48 -27.90
CA MET A 592 2.05 7.14 -26.63
C MET A 592 0.55 7.39 -26.53
N MET A 593 0.00 7.26 -25.33
CA MET A 593 -1.34 7.74 -24.97
C MET A 593 -1.28 8.52 -23.66
N VAL A 594 -1.62 9.80 -23.70
CA VAL A 594 -1.78 10.64 -22.51
C VAL A 594 -3.26 10.78 -22.18
N TYR A 595 -3.60 10.66 -20.90
CA TYR A 595 -4.94 10.88 -20.39
C TYR A 595 -5.00 12.20 -19.59
N PRO A 596 -5.57 13.27 -20.18
CA PRO A 596 -5.63 14.58 -19.53
C PRO A 596 -6.37 14.54 -18.18
N ASN A 597 -5.82 15.23 -17.19
CA ASN A 597 -6.35 15.36 -15.82
C ASN A 597 -6.54 14.05 -15.06
N LYS A 598 -6.00 12.93 -15.58
CA LYS A 598 -6.07 11.65 -14.90
C LYS A 598 -4.85 11.48 -14.02
N ASN A 599 -5.10 10.98 -12.81
CA ASN A 599 -4.08 10.56 -11.86
C ASN A 599 -3.61 9.13 -12.15
N HIS A 600 -2.83 8.59 -11.22
CA HIS A 600 -2.18 7.29 -11.32
C HIS A 600 -3.07 6.11 -11.73
N GLY A 601 -4.34 6.11 -11.29
CA GLY A 601 -5.26 5.01 -11.57
C GLY A 601 -6.00 5.12 -12.91
N ILE A 602 -5.94 6.27 -13.58
CA ILE A 602 -6.55 6.53 -14.90
C ILE A 602 -8.02 6.06 -14.97
N TYR A 603 -8.84 6.54 -14.03
CA TYR A 603 -10.25 6.16 -13.87
C TYR A 603 -11.25 7.30 -14.15
N GLY A 604 -12.55 6.99 -14.02
CA GLY A 604 -13.67 7.91 -14.16
C GLY A 604 -14.28 7.94 -15.57
N GLY A 605 -15.62 7.86 -15.64
CA GLY A 605 -16.35 7.81 -16.90
C GLY A 605 -15.84 6.70 -17.84
N PRO A 606 -15.76 6.93 -19.16
CA PRO A 606 -15.29 5.94 -20.14
C PRO A 606 -13.77 5.76 -20.17
N THR A 607 -13.01 6.50 -19.34
CA THR A 607 -11.53 6.54 -19.38
C THR A 607 -10.92 5.16 -19.23
N ARG A 608 -11.33 4.40 -18.21
CA ARG A 608 -10.77 3.07 -17.91
C ARG A 608 -11.03 2.10 -19.06
N TYR A 609 -12.22 2.14 -19.64
CA TYR A 609 -12.58 1.37 -20.82
C TYR A 609 -11.70 1.74 -22.03
N HIS A 610 -11.47 3.03 -22.26
CA HIS A 610 -10.57 3.49 -23.33
C HIS A 610 -9.12 3.01 -23.12
N VAL A 611 -8.61 2.98 -21.89
CA VAL A 611 -7.27 2.45 -21.58
C VAL A 611 -7.16 1.00 -22.05
N TYR A 612 -8.07 0.14 -21.60
CA TYR A 612 -8.03 -1.27 -21.96
C TYR A 612 -8.29 -1.51 -23.44
N ASN A 613 -9.11 -0.70 -24.11
CA ASN A 613 -9.27 -0.77 -25.56
C ASN A 613 -7.97 -0.41 -26.30
N LYS A 614 -7.23 0.62 -25.86
CA LYS A 614 -5.94 0.97 -26.48
C LYS A 614 -4.90 -0.13 -26.24
N ILE A 615 -4.88 -0.72 -25.04
CA ILE A 615 -4.03 -1.88 -24.71
C ILE A 615 -4.39 -3.06 -25.62
N LEU A 616 -5.67 -3.45 -25.69
CA LEU A 616 -6.13 -4.58 -26.51
C LEU A 616 -5.77 -4.38 -27.98
N LYS A 617 -6.03 -3.18 -28.52
CA LYS A 617 -5.69 -2.84 -29.90
C LYS A 617 -4.19 -3.01 -30.17
N PHE A 618 -3.35 -2.47 -29.29
CA PHE A 618 -1.90 -2.59 -29.43
C PHE A 618 -1.43 -4.04 -29.35
N VAL A 619 -1.99 -4.85 -28.44
CA VAL A 619 -1.71 -6.28 -28.33
C VAL A 619 -2.04 -6.98 -29.65
N LYS A 620 -3.26 -6.79 -30.18
CA LYS A 620 -3.72 -7.43 -31.43
C LYS A 620 -2.92 -7.03 -32.68
N GLU A 621 -2.33 -5.84 -32.68
CA GLU A 621 -1.52 -5.35 -33.80
C GLU A 621 -0.07 -5.84 -33.77
N ASN A 622 0.46 -6.23 -32.59
CA ASN A 622 1.89 -6.46 -32.40
C ASN A 622 2.25 -7.84 -31.82
N LEU A 623 1.25 -8.67 -31.43
CA LEU A 623 1.39 -10.03 -30.89
C LEU A 623 0.26 -10.90 -31.45
#